data_AF-A0A381RSX9-F1
#
_entry.id   AF-A0A381RSX9-F1
#
_cell.length_a   1.000
_cell.length_b   1.000
_cell.length_c   1.000
_cell.angle_alpha   90.00
_cell.angle_beta   90.00
_cell.angle_gamma   90.00
#
_symmetry.space_group_name_H-M   'P 1'
#
loop_
_entity.id
_entity.type
_entity.pdbx_description
1 polymer ?
#
loop_
_entity_poly.entity_id
_entity_poly.type
_entity_poly.pdbx_seq_one_letter_code
_entity_poly.pdbx_strand_id
1 'polypeptide(L)'
;MALNRIDPGTRCTIRETGEKGILKKIYFYPTKYEIEFPDGKIKHYSTQDLDIDGLERPAVKKIVSDIPGNGIGERWTNWEPFKGESCVKHYFSTSKEIIWDMLTSLEMYNVWFYGIQRALPVSAEFRYVHRFSFTYFNLEPGAYFKIRPRTIAPYFKCRIMTLEKEKEFGFRFKTSPFYSEYVQFSIEETEFGVWVTCRRSSKGLFSFLSQYNWPAKSRILQQLDTIVPKVEFGENDESATDIGTDSKFDGFATKQDYIDFAINMGMEGNMDYINSISEKPIRGMAKAGVVKAKRTGVTPPKPEKPAGGSAPPASGGGLAALSQEEMVAYLVNKGLDGDMDTVNGYQDKITRGKAKAMIVKIKRGTVERPPMPEIPDATSPPPNEGETEEQLMERLISVGLEGNMDEINALENRVLRGKIKAAIVKAKRAQK
;
A
#
# COMPACT_ATOMS: atom_id res chain seq x y z
N MET A 1 0.84 -1.60 36.13
CA MET A 1 1.16 -2.51 37.27
C MET A 1 1.06 -1.76 38.60
N ALA A 2 -0.14 -1.68 39.20
CA ALA A 2 -0.35 -1.09 40.54
C ALA A 2 -1.28 -1.93 41.44
N LEU A 3 -1.76 -3.08 40.94
CA LEU A 3 -2.81 -3.89 41.59
C LEU A 3 -2.37 -4.60 42.88
N ASN A 4 -1.06 -4.72 43.11
CA ASN A 4 -0.49 -5.37 44.30
C ASN A 4 -0.32 -4.42 45.51
N ARG A 5 -0.88 -3.20 45.44
CA ARG A 5 -0.68 -2.15 46.47
C ARG A 5 -1.95 -1.80 47.26
N ILE A 6 -3.02 -2.57 47.10
CA ILE A 6 -4.30 -2.29 47.77
C ILE A 6 -4.47 -3.32 48.89
N ASP A 7 -4.53 -2.84 50.12
CA ASP A 7 -4.71 -3.67 51.30
C ASP A 7 -6.21 -3.80 51.66
N PRO A 8 -6.66 -4.95 52.17
CA PRO A 8 -7.98 -5.06 52.79
C PRO A 8 -8.16 -4.01 53.90
N GLY A 9 -9.27 -3.27 53.86
CA GLY A 9 -9.56 -2.16 54.76
C GLY A 9 -9.57 -0.77 54.09
N THR A 10 -9.11 -0.65 52.85
CA THR A 10 -9.17 0.63 52.11
C THR A 10 -10.62 1.04 51.82
N ARG A 11 -10.89 2.35 51.94
CA ARG A 11 -12.18 2.94 51.58
C ARG A 11 -12.31 3.08 50.07
N CYS A 12 -13.46 2.69 49.54
CA CYS A 12 -13.75 2.73 48.11
C CYS A 12 -15.12 3.40 47.88
N THR A 13 -15.24 4.13 46.78
CA THR A 13 -16.49 4.73 46.32
C THR A 13 -16.89 4.11 44.98
N ILE A 14 -18.15 3.72 44.84
CA ILE A 14 -18.66 3.13 43.59
C ILE A 14 -19.01 4.24 42.62
N ARG A 15 -18.56 4.12 41.36
CA ARG A 15 -18.72 5.18 40.35
C ARG A 15 -20.16 5.37 39.89
N GLU A 16 -20.93 4.29 39.77
CA GLU A 16 -22.32 4.36 39.28
C GLU A 16 -23.30 4.90 40.33
N THR A 17 -23.13 4.50 41.59
CA THR A 17 -24.08 4.82 42.67
C THR A 17 -23.58 5.90 43.63
N GLY A 18 -22.27 6.19 43.66
CA GLY A 18 -21.65 7.11 44.62
C GLY A 18 -21.56 6.57 46.05
N GLU A 19 -21.96 5.32 46.28
CA GLU A 19 -21.97 4.71 47.61
C GLU A 19 -20.55 4.37 48.08
N LYS A 20 -20.30 4.57 49.38
CA LYS A 20 -19.01 4.32 50.02
C LYS A 20 -19.02 3.00 50.77
N GLY A 21 -17.94 2.24 50.66
CA GLY A 21 -17.78 0.97 51.36
C GLY A 21 -16.32 0.63 51.66
N ILE A 22 -16.12 -0.47 52.39
CA ILE A 22 -14.80 -0.93 52.84
C ILE A 22 -14.43 -2.21 52.09
N LEU A 23 -13.21 -2.26 51.55
CA LEU A 23 -12.70 -3.44 50.87
C LEU A 23 -12.37 -4.56 51.87
N LYS A 24 -13.03 -5.72 51.75
CA LYS A 24 -12.79 -6.88 52.62
C LYS A 24 -11.83 -7.91 52.05
N LYS A 25 -11.96 -8.18 50.75
CA LYS A 25 -11.25 -9.29 50.11
C LYS A 25 -10.97 -9.01 48.65
N ILE A 26 -9.82 -9.49 48.19
CA ILE A 26 -9.33 -9.35 46.82
C ILE A 26 -9.27 -10.76 46.21
N TYR A 27 -9.92 -10.94 45.06
CA TYR A 27 -9.90 -12.21 44.33
C TYR A 27 -8.90 -12.14 43.16
N PHE A 28 -7.96 -13.09 43.10
CA PHE A 28 -6.97 -13.18 42.01
C PHE A 28 -7.61 -13.84 40.77
N TYR A 29 -8.18 -12.97 39.92
CA TYR A 29 -8.62 -13.19 38.54
C TYR A 29 -10.06 -13.71 38.27
N PRO A 30 -10.83 -13.02 37.39
CA PRO A 30 -10.66 -11.60 37.04
C PRO A 30 -10.88 -10.75 38.30
N THR A 31 -10.03 -9.74 38.54
CA THR A 31 -9.89 -9.02 39.83
C THR A 31 -11.20 -8.39 40.30
N LYS A 32 -11.96 -9.16 41.09
CA LYS A 32 -13.17 -8.70 41.76
C LYS A 32 -12.83 -8.31 43.19
N TYR A 33 -13.46 -7.26 43.65
CA TYR A 33 -13.33 -6.73 45.01
C TYR A 33 -14.63 -6.94 45.77
N GLU A 34 -14.53 -7.40 47.00
CA GLU A 34 -15.66 -7.55 47.90
C GLU A 34 -15.77 -6.32 48.80
N ILE A 35 -16.90 -5.62 48.69
CA ILE A 35 -17.14 -4.38 49.42
C ILE A 35 -18.29 -4.59 50.40
N GLU A 36 -18.03 -4.25 51.66
CA GLU A 36 -19.04 -4.16 52.69
C GLU A 36 -19.54 -2.71 52.80
N PHE A 37 -20.86 -2.54 52.76
CA PHE A 37 -21.53 -1.26 52.94
C PHE A 37 -21.94 -1.02 54.40
N PRO A 38 -22.21 0.23 54.80
CA PRO A 38 -22.70 0.55 56.16
C PRO A 38 -23.95 -0.25 56.58
N ASP A 39 -24.78 -0.65 55.62
CA ASP A 39 -25.99 -1.45 55.84
C ASP A 39 -25.72 -2.95 56.05
N GLY A 40 -24.45 -3.38 56.13
CA GLY A 40 -24.04 -4.79 56.29
C GLY A 40 -24.19 -5.65 55.03
N LYS A 41 -24.59 -5.07 53.90
CA LYS A 41 -24.67 -5.76 52.61
C LYS A 41 -23.28 -5.91 52.01
N ILE A 42 -23.04 -7.04 51.35
CA ILE A 42 -21.78 -7.35 50.67
C ILE A 42 -22.06 -7.51 49.17
N LYS A 43 -21.27 -6.84 48.32
CA LYS A 43 -21.34 -6.99 46.86
C LYS A 43 -19.95 -7.07 46.24
N HIS A 44 -19.89 -7.64 45.04
CA HIS A 44 -18.66 -7.80 44.27
C HIS A 44 -18.62 -6.84 43.09
N TYR A 45 -17.52 -6.09 42.94
CA TYR A 45 -17.33 -5.12 41.86
C TYR A 45 -15.99 -5.35 41.14
N SER A 46 -15.94 -4.96 39.87
CA SER A 46 -14.70 -4.94 39.09
C SER A 46 -13.86 -3.72 39.47
N THR A 47 -12.57 -3.77 39.17
CA THR A 47 -11.68 -2.61 39.28
C THR A 47 -12.23 -1.38 38.57
N GLN A 48 -12.88 -1.55 37.41
CA GLN A 48 -13.34 -0.44 36.57
C GLN A 48 -14.48 0.38 37.21
N ASP A 49 -15.27 -0.26 38.09
CA ASP A 49 -16.48 0.31 38.69
C ASP A 49 -16.19 1.08 39.99
N LEU A 50 -14.95 1.01 40.48
CA LEU A 50 -14.54 1.53 41.78
C LEU A 50 -13.55 2.68 41.65
N ASP A 51 -13.75 3.69 42.48
CA ASP A 51 -12.79 4.72 42.83
C ASP A 51 -12.21 4.41 44.22
N ILE A 52 -10.90 4.21 44.31
CA ILE A 52 -10.24 3.70 45.51
C ILE A 52 -9.40 4.83 46.12
N ASP A 53 -9.65 5.15 47.39
CA ASP A 53 -8.95 6.22 48.08
C ASP A 53 -7.43 5.93 48.12
N GLY A 54 -6.62 6.88 47.63
CA GLY A 54 -5.16 6.76 47.55
C GLY A 54 -4.61 6.17 46.24
N LEU A 55 -5.47 5.79 45.30
CA LEU A 55 -5.07 5.31 43.98
C LEU A 55 -5.51 6.29 42.88
N GLU A 56 -4.68 7.27 42.56
CA GLU A 56 -4.91 8.16 41.42
C GLU A 56 -4.80 7.37 40.11
N ARG A 57 -5.91 7.20 39.42
CA ARG A 57 -5.90 6.63 38.07
C ARG A 57 -5.77 7.76 37.07
N PRO A 58 -4.89 7.64 36.05
CA PRO A 58 -4.92 8.58 34.95
C PRO A 58 -6.31 8.53 34.32
N ALA A 59 -6.94 9.70 34.16
CA ALA A 59 -8.22 9.79 33.49
C ALA A 59 -8.09 9.17 32.10
N VAL A 60 -8.85 8.11 31.83
CA VAL A 60 -8.91 7.50 30.50
C VAL A 60 -9.60 8.52 29.61
N LYS A 61 -8.81 9.32 28.89
CA LYS A 61 -9.33 10.17 27.82
C LYS A 61 -9.79 9.21 26.73
N LYS A 62 -11.09 9.19 26.45
CA LYS A 62 -11.60 8.52 25.25
C LYS A 62 -10.95 9.21 24.06
N ILE A 63 -10.03 8.52 23.38
CA ILE A 63 -9.49 8.98 22.10
C ILE A 63 -10.63 8.76 21.09
N VAL A 64 -11.50 9.76 20.97
CA VAL A 64 -12.42 9.83 19.84
C VAL A 64 -11.59 10.38 18.70
N SER A 65 -11.47 9.64 17.60
CA SER A 65 -10.85 10.17 16.39
C SER A 65 -11.58 11.46 16.00
N ASP A 66 -10.83 12.53 15.76
CA ASP A 66 -11.40 13.83 15.32
C ASP A 66 -12.11 13.72 13.96
N ILE A 67 -11.86 12.64 13.23
CA ILE A 67 -12.39 12.37 11.90
C ILE A 67 -13.64 11.47 12.02
N PRO A 68 -14.81 11.92 11.53
CA PRO A 68 -16.00 11.09 11.43
C PRO A 68 -15.74 9.85 10.58
N GLY A 69 -16.29 8.69 10.96
CA GLY A 69 -16.02 7.42 10.24
C GLY A 69 -16.44 7.38 8.77
N ASN A 70 -17.24 8.34 8.30
CA ASN A 70 -17.63 8.52 6.89
C ASN A 70 -16.92 9.72 6.21
N GLY A 71 -16.01 10.40 6.90
CA GLY A 71 -15.34 11.62 6.45
C GLY A 71 -16.25 12.83 6.26
N ILE A 72 -17.54 12.75 6.63
CA ILE A 72 -18.50 13.83 6.40
C ILE A 72 -18.43 14.83 7.55
N GLY A 73 -18.01 16.06 7.24
CA GLY A 73 -18.01 17.19 8.17
C GLY A 73 -19.31 18.00 8.10
N GLU A 74 -19.18 19.32 8.27
CA GLU A 74 -20.31 20.25 8.19
C GLU A 74 -21.07 20.16 6.87
N ARG A 75 -22.40 20.18 6.95
CA ARG A 75 -23.27 20.19 5.76
C ARG A 75 -24.56 20.94 6.05
N TRP A 76 -24.69 22.13 5.48
CA TRP A 76 -25.88 22.96 5.67
C TRP A 76 -26.11 23.89 4.48
N THR A 77 -27.36 24.35 4.35
CA THR A 77 -27.74 25.43 3.45
C THR A 77 -28.65 26.39 4.20
N ASN A 78 -28.47 27.68 3.96
CA ASN A 78 -29.29 28.73 4.50
C ASN A 78 -29.72 29.67 3.38
N TRP A 79 -30.91 30.25 3.52
CA TRP A 79 -31.37 31.30 2.64
C TRP A 79 -32.04 32.39 3.44
N GLU A 80 -31.66 33.61 3.12
CA GLU A 80 -32.28 34.84 3.55
C GLU A 80 -32.75 35.59 2.29
N PRO A 81 -33.71 36.52 2.40
CA PRO A 81 -34.11 37.35 1.27
C PRO A 81 -32.90 37.90 0.50
N PHE A 82 -32.82 37.49 -0.77
CA PHE A 82 -31.76 37.89 -1.72
C PHE A 82 -30.35 37.40 -1.39
N LYS A 83 -30.17 36.48 -0.45
CA LYS A 83 -28.87 35.87 -0.10
C LYS A 83 -29.02 34.37 0.13
N GLY A 84 -28.28 33.57 -0.62
CA GLY A 84 -28.26 32.12 -0.44
C GLY A 84 -26.86 31.65 -0.11
N GLU A 85 -26.70 30.84 0.93
CA GLU A 85 -25.43 30.27 1.36
C GLU A 85 -25.53 28.76 1.56
N SER A 86 -24.43 28.08 1.30
CA SER A 86 -24.32 26.66 1.62
C SER A 86 -22.88 26.25 1.88
N CYS A 87 -22.69 25.29 2.79
CA CYS A 87 -21.39 24.75 3.15
C CYS A 87 -21.44 23.22 3.11
N VAL A 88 -20.38 22.62 2.58
CA VAL A 88 -20.11 21.18 2.62
C VAL A 88 -18.65 20.99 2.98
N LYS A 89 -18.36 20.27 4.05
CA LYS A 89 -17.01 19.91 4.48
C LYS A 89 -16.84 18.38 4.44
N HIS A 90 -15.76 17.91 3.85
CA HIS A 90 -15.47 16.48 3.69
C HIS A 90 -13.98 16.22 3.90
N TYR A 91 -13.66 15.10 4.52
CA TYR A 91 -12.32 14.64 4.81
C TYR A 91 -11.84 13.66 3.73
N PHE A 92 -10.61 13.86 3.26
CA PHE A 92 -9.97 13.02 2.27
C PHE A 92 -8.69 12.41 2.85
N SER A 93 -8.56 11.09 2.76
CA SER A 93 -7.33 10.37 3.10
C SER A 93 -6.31 10.49 1.96
N THR A 94 -5.85 11.71 1.69
CA THR A 94 -4.87 12.01 0.63
C THR A 94 -4.07 13.26 0.97
N SER A 95 -3.06 13.60 0.16
CA SER A 95 -2.23 14.80 0.36
C SER A 95 -2.89 16.08 -0.19
N LYS A 96 -2.48 17.23 0.35
CA LYS A 96 -2.97 18.54 -0.10
C LYS A 96 -2.68 18.82 -1.58
N GLU A 97 -1.55 18.33 -2.08
CA GLU A 97 -1.11 18.49 -3.46
C GLU A 97 -2.08 17.78 -4.42
N ILE A 98 -2.44 16.53 -4.10
CA ILE A 98 -3.38 15.74 -4.91
C ILE A 98 -4.77 16.40 -4.91
N ILE A 99 -5.24 16.86 -3.76
CA ILE A 99 -6.52 17.59 -3.68
C ILE A 99 -6.47 18.87 -4.49
N TRP A 100 -5.38 19.63 -4.38
CA TRP A 100 -5.19 20.87 -5.13
C TRP A 100 -5.27 20.64 -6.63
N ASP A 101 -4.55 19.63 -7.13
CA ASP A 101 -4.58 19.25 -8.54
C ASP A 101 -5.98 18.83 -8.99
N MET A 102 -6.70 18.05 -8.17
CA MET A 102 -8.07 17.61 -8.47
C MET A 102 -9.08 18.76 -8.47
N LEU A 103 -8.94 19.73 -7.56
CA LEU A 103 -9.80 20.91 -7.48
C LEU A 103 -9.54 21.90 -8.61
N THR A 104 -8.28 22.04 -9.04
CA THR A 104 -7.89 22.95 -10.12
C THR A 104 -8.02 22.35 -11.52
N SER A 105 -8.16 21.02 -11.63
CA SER A 105 -8.43 20.29 -12.87
C SER A 105 -9.86 20.54 -13.38
N LEU A 106 -10.09 21.71 -13.98
CA LEU A 106 -11.39 22.15 -14.51
C LEU A 106 -12.00 21.19 -15.53
N GLU A 107 -11.17 20.40 -16.24
CA GLU A 107 -11.66 19.38 -17.18
C GLU A 107 -12.44 18.25 -16.49
N MET A 108 -12.05 17.89 -15.26
CA MET A 108 -12.64 16.80 -14.48
C MET A 108 -13.96 17.18 -13.81
N TYR A 109 -14.39 18.43 -13.92
CA TYR A 109 -15.60 18.93 -13.28
C TYR A 109 -16.86 18.27 -13.84
N ASN A 110 -16.81 17.77 -15.08
CA ASN A 110 -17.90 16.97 -15.63
C ASN A 110 -18.12 15.65 -14.88
N VAL A 111 -17.11 15.13 -14.17
CA VAL A 111 -17.16 13.84 -13.46
C VAL A 111 -17.82 14.01 -12.09
N TRP A 112 -17.31 14.93 -11.27
CA TRP A 112 -17.67 15.02 -9.85
C TRP A 112 -18.47 16.27 -9.47
N PHE A 113 -18.42 17.34 -10.28
CA PHE A 113 -19.09 18.59 -9.93
C PHE A 113 -20.54 18.60 -10.41
N TYR A 114 -21.48 18.75 -9.47
CA TYR A 114 -22.91 18.68 -9.77
C TYR A 114 -23.34 19.74 -10.79
N GLY A 115 -24.10 19.30 -11.80
CA GLY A 115 -24.73 20.16 -12.79
C GLY A 115 -23.84 20.54 -13.98
N ILE A 116 -22.56 20.15 -14.00
CA ILE A 116 -21.66 20.37 -15.13
C ILE A 116 -21.69 19.15 -16.06
N GLN A 117 -22.04 19.39 -17.33
CA GLN A 117 -21.94 18.38 -18.39
C GLN A 117 -20.55 18.40 -19.02
N ARG A 118 -20.01 19.61 -19.23
CA ARG A 118 -18.69 19.82 -19.84
C ARG A 118 -18.13 21.16 -19.43
N ALA A 119 -16.82 21.22 -19.18
CA ALA A 119 -16.07 22.46 -19.05
C ALA A 119 -15.18 22.67 -20.29
N LEU A 120 -14.96 23.92 -20.68
CA LEU A 120 -14.10 24.32 -21.78
C LEU A 120 -13.30 25.56 -21.39
N PRO A 121 -12.01 25.65 -21.75
CA PRO A 121 -11.23 26.87 -21.53
C PRO A 121 -11.72 28.01 -22.44
N VAL A 122 -11.51 29.26 -22.01
CA VAL A 122 -11.59 30.42 -22.90
C VAL A 122 -10.17 30.90 -23.13
N SER A 123 -9.56 30.44 -24.21
CA SER A 123 -8.20 30.82 -24.62
C SER A 123 -8.21 31.52 -25.98
N ALA A 124 -7.22 32.39 -26.19
CA ALA A 124 -6.98 33.10 -27.45
C ALA A 124 -6.04 32.31 -28.39
N GLU A 125 -5.69 31.07 -28.06
CA GLU A 125 -4.83 30.23 -28.89
C GLU A 125 -5.35 30.05 -30.33
N PHE A 126 -4.43 30.18 -31.29
CA PHE A 126 -4.75 30.11 -32.72
C PHE A 126 -5.09 28.69 -33.19
N ARG A 127 -4.42 27.67 -32.63
CA ARG A 127 -4.64 26.27 -33.01
C ARG A 127 -5.97 25.79 -32.43
N TYR A 128 -6.86 25.30 -33.31
CA TYR A 128 -8.19 24.85 -32.93
C TYR A 128 -8.18 23.85 -31.76
N VAL A 129 -7.29 22.86 -31.79
CA VAL A 129 -7.19 21.83 -30.74
C VAL A 129 -6.74 22.43 -29.40
N HIS A 130 -5.80 23.37 -29.42
CA HIS A 130 -5.28 24.00 -28.21
C HIS A 130 -6.32 24.92 -27.57
N ARG A 131 -7.14 25.59 -28.39
CA ARG A 131 -8.20 26.49 -27.93
C ARG A 131 -9.24 25.82 -27.03
N PHE A 132 -9.41 24.51 -27.13
CA PHE A 132 -10.37 23.73 -26.33
C PHE A 132 -9.70 22.82 -25.29
N SER A 133 -8.38 22.89 -25.12
CA SER A 133 -7.63 22.11 -24.15
C SER A 133 -7.24 22.94 -22.93
N PHE A 134 -7.44 22.40 -21.73
CA PHE A 134 -6.99 23.02 -20.49
C PHE A 134 -5.46 22.96 -20.31
N THR A 135 -4.75 22.15 -21.10
CA THR A 135 -3.26 22.08 -21.07
C THR A 135 -2.58 23.42 -21.32
N TYR A 136 -3.18 24.27 -22.15
CA TYR A 136 -2.65 25.60 -22.50
C TYR A 136 -3.43 26.74 -21.84
N PHE A 137 -4.25 26.42 -20.84
CA PHE A 137 -5.06 27.40 -20.14
C PHE A 137 -4.32 27.90 -18.91
N ASN A 138 -4.05 29.19 -18.85
CA ASN A 138 -3.47 29.81 -17.67
C ASN A 138 -4.53 29.95 -16.58
N LEU A 139 -4.37 29.16 -15.53
CA LEU A 139 -5.22 29.23 -14.35
C LEU A 139 -4.77 30.42 -13.50
N GLU A 140 -5.45 31.55 -13.63
CA GLU A 140 -5.17 32.77 -12.86
C GLU A 140 -6.46 33.49 -12.45
N PRO A 141 -6.46 34.25 -11.34
CA PRO A 141 -7.56 35.12 -10.98
C PRO A 141 -7.89 36.09 -12.13
N GLY A 142 -9.15 36.12 -12.55
CA GLY A 142 -9.60 36.91 -13.70
C GLY A 142 -9.79 36.10 -14.97
N ALA A 143 -9.15 34.93 -15.12
CA ALA A 143 -9.35 34.08 -16.28
C ALA A 143 -10.77 33.51 -16.35
N TYR A 144 -11.19 33.16 -17.57
CA TYR A 144 -12.54 32.66 -17.84
C TYR A 144 -12.50 31.24 -18.39
N PHE A 145 -13.46 30.44 -17.96
CA PHE A 145 -13.78 29.16 -18.59
C PHE A 145 -15.29 29.12 -18.89
N LYS A 146 -15.71 28.23 -19.78
CA LYS A 146 -17.12 28.01 -20.09
C LYS A 146 -17.56 26.67 -19.52
N ILE A 147 -18.80 26.63 -19.05
CA ILE A 147 -19.46 25.38 -18.69
C ILE A 147 -20.69 25.17 -19.56
N ARG A 148 -21.01 23.92 -19.85
CA ARG A 148 -22.32 23.47 -20.31
C ARG A 148 -23.03 22.80 -19.13
N PRO A 149 -24.19 23.32 -18.69
CA PRO A 149 -24.98 22.64 -17.69
C PRO A 149 -25.53 21.30 -18.21
N ARG A 150 -25.88 20.36 -17.32
CA ARG A 150 -26.61 19.12 -17.68
C ARG A 150 -28.10 19.37 -17.97
N THR A 151 -28.39 20.39 -18.76
CA THR A 151 -29.74 20.80 -19.19
C THR A 151 -29.68 21.26 -20.65
N ILE A 152 -30.81 21.71 -21.20
CA ILE A 152 -30.89 22.33 -22.53
C ILE A 152 -30.31 23.76 -22.59
N ALA A 153 -29.79 24.27 -21.46
CA ALA A 153 -29.26 25.63 -21.37
C ALA A 153 -27.96 25.81 -22.18
N PRO A 154 -27.66 27.03 -22.64
CA PRO A 154 -26.44 27.32 -23.39
C PRO A 154 -25.20 27.25 -22.50
N TYR A 155 -24.03 27.48 -23.12
CA TYR A 155 -22.78 27.63 -22.39
C TYR A 155 -22.78 28.92 -21.58
N PHE A 156 -22.31 28.84 -20.33
CA PHE A 156 -22.13 30.00 -19.46
C PHE A 156 -20.66 30.25 -19.19
N LYS A 157 -20.26 31.52 -19.14
CA LYS A 157 -18.90 31.93 -18.74
C LYS A 157 -18.81 31.97 -17.22
N CYS A 158 -17.78 31.30 -16.69
CA CYS A 158 -17.36 31.32 -15.31
C CYS A 158 -16.04 32.06 -15.20
N ARG A 159 -15.87 32.83 -14.13
CA ARG A 159 -14.66 33.64 -13.88
C ARG A 159 -13.94 33.11 -12.65
N ILE A 160 -12.65 32.85 -12.76
CA ILE A 160 -11.81 32.52 -11.61
C ILE A 160 -11.65 33.78 -10.77
N MET A 161 -11.94 33.68 -9.48
CA MET A 161 -11.95 34.80 -8.55
C MET A 161 -10.78 34.73 -7.59
N THR A 162 -10.49 33.55 -7.05
CA THR A 162 -9.43 33.33 -6.06
C THR A 162 -8.62 32.09 -6.44
N LEU A 163 -7.32 32.21 -6.25
CA LEU A 163 -6.36 31.14 -6.51
C LEU A 163 -5.17 31.35 -5.56
N GLU A 164 -5.20 30.64 -4.43
CA GLU A 164 -4.09 30.55 -3.48
C GLU A 164 -3.64 29.10 -3.44
N LYS A 165 -2.44 28.83 -3.96
CA LYS A 165 -1.92 27.46 -4.13
C LYS A 165 -2.04 26.65 -2.84
N GLU A 166 -2.61 25.45 -2.95
CA GLU A 166 -2.83 24.47 -1.88
C GLU A 166 -3.67 24.97 -0.68
N LYS A 167 -4.37 26.09 -0.84
CA LYS A 167 -5.12 26.72 0.25
C LYS A 167 -6.54 27.07 -0.15
N GLU A 168 -6.71 27.89 -1.20
CA GLU A 168 -8.03 28.35 -1.64
C GLU A 168 -8.18 28.39 -3.16
N PHE A 169 -9.30 27.89 -3.65
CA PHE A 169 -9.66 27.99 -5.06
C PHE A 169 -11.13 28.39 -5.20
N GLY A 170 -11.41 29.44 -5.96
CA GLY A 170 -12.77 29.94 -6.08
C GLY A 170 -13.08 30.57 -7.43
N PHE A 171 -14.31 30.38 -7.89
CA PHE A 171 -14.79 30.91 -9.15
C PHE A 171 -16.28 31.28 -9.09
N ARG A 172 -16.67 32.22 -9.95
CA ARG A 172 -18.06 32.56 -10.18
C ARG A 172 -18.69 31.54 -11.12
N PHE A 173 -19.64 30.79 -10.60
CA PHE A 173 -20.39 29.74 -11.26
C PHE A 173 -21.75 30.23 -11.76
N LYS A 174 -22.12 29.86 -12.97
CA LYS A 174 -23.39 30.25 -13.58
C LYS A 174 -23.95 29.10 -14.41
N THR A 175 -25.16 28.66 -14.08
CA THR A 175 -25.87 27.57 -14.79
C THR A 175 -27.22 27.98 -15.37
N SER A 176 -27.67 29.19 -15.04
CA SER A 176 -28.87 29.81 -15.58
C SER A 176 -28.60 31.28 -15.86
N PRO A 177 -29.40 31.95 -16.72
CA PRO A 177 -29.24 33.39 -16.93
C PRO A 177 -29.58 34.22 -15.68
N PHE A 178 -30.41 33.69 -14.78
CA PHE A 178 -31.07 34.41 -13.68
C PHE A 178 -30.30 34.45 -12.37
N TYR A 179 -29.38 33.51 -12.13
CA TYR A 179 -28.58 33.50 -10.90
C TYR A 179 -27.12 33.13 -11.16
N SER A 180 -26.25 33.62 -10.29
CA SER A 180 -24.84 33.24 -10.23
C SER A 180 -24.43 32.97 -8.80
N GLU A 181 -23.57 31.99 -8.61
CA GLU A 181 -23.03 31.60 -7.32
C GLU A 181 -21.52 31.85 -7.32
N TYR A 182 -20.95 32.26 -6.21
CA TYR A 182 -19.53 32.16 -5.96
C TYR A 182 -19.28 30.83 -5.25
N VAL A 183 -18.47 29.97 -5.88
CA VAL A 183 -18.07 28.67 -5.33
C VAL A 183 -16.63 28.81 -4.88
N GLN A 184 -16.37 28.48 -3.63
CA GLN A 184 -15.05 28.56 -3.00
C GLN A 184 -14.73 27.23 -2.34
N PHE A 185 -13.56 26.72 -2.62
CA PHE A 185 -12.95 25.58 -1.94
C PHE A 185 -11.84 26.09 -1.04
N SER A 186 -11.82 25.63 0.20
CA SER A 186 -10.75 25.85 1.16
C SER A 186 -10.20 24.51 1.60
N ILE A 187 -8.88 24.42 1.71
CA ILE A 187 -8.12 23.22 2.05
C ILE A 187 -7.48 23.43 3.42
N GLU A 188 -7.66 22.48 4.32
CA GLU A 188 -7.07 22.43 5.65
C GLU A 188 -6.32 21.10 5.79
N GLU A 189 -5.00 21.15 5.96
CA GLU A 189 -4.14 19.97 6.12
C GLU A 189 -4.24 19.40 7.55
N THR A 190 -4.21 18.07 7.66
CA THR A 190 -4.17 17.33 8.93
C THR A 190 -3.06 16.28 8.88
N GLU A 191 -2.73 15.68 10.01
CA GLU A 191 -1.66 14.66 10.12
C GLU A 191 -1.86 13.47 9.18
N PHE A 192 -3.12 13.04 8.99
CA PHE A 192 -3.45 11.82 8.24
C PHE A 192 -4.26 12.08 6.95
N GLY A 193 -4.34 13.33 6.50
CA GLY A 193 -5.14 13.68 5.33
C GLY A 193 -5.51 15.15 5.26
N VAL A 194 -6.62 15.45 4.57
CA VAL A 194 -7.00 16.82 4.22
C VAL A 194 -8.50 17.04 4.38
N TRP A 195 -8.86 18.12 5.04
CA TRP A 195 -10.22 18.65 5.04
C TRP A 195 -10.42 19.60 3.87
N VAL A 196 -11.49 19.39 3.12
CA VAL A 196 -11.92 20.31 2.05
C VAL A 196 -13.29 20.86 2.40
N THR A 197 -13.39 22.18 2.38
CA THR A 197 -14.65 22.91 2.59
C THR A 197 -15.07 23.56 1.29
N CYS A 198 -16.24 23.21 0.77
CA CYS A 198 -16.88 23.88 -0.35
C CYS A 198 -17.98 24.83 0.16
N ARG A 199 -17.74 26.13 0.05
CA ARG A 199 -18.73 27.17 0.32
C ARG A 199 -19.31 27.70 -1.00
N ARG A 200 -20.63 27.86 -1.03
CA ARG A 200 -21.33 28.52 -2.13
C ARG A 200 -22.09 29.72 -1.59
N SER A 201 -21.95 30.87 -2.22
CA SER A 201 -22.71 32.07 -1.88
C SER A 201 -23.35 32.67 -3.11
N SER A 202 -24.54 33.21 -2.96
CA SER A 202 -25.31 33.83 -4.04
C SER A 202 -26.04 35.06 -3.53
N LYS A 203 -26.19 36.06 -4.40
CA LYS A 203 -26.89 37.31 -4.09
C LYS A 203 -27.84 37.67 -5.23
N GLY A 204 -28.99 38.25 -4.90
CA GLY A 204 -29.97 38.79 -5.84
C GLY A 204 -31.35 38.15 -5.75
N LEU A 205 -32.30 38.65 -6.55
CA LEU A 205 -33.73 38.26 -6.56
C LEU A 205 -33.94 36.74 -6.65
N PHE A 206 -33.08 36.04 -7.39
CA PHE A 206 -33.18 34.60 -7.62
C PHE A 206 -32.23 33.76 -6.74
N SER A 207 -31.72 34.30 -5.64
CA SER A 207 -30.79 33.58 -4.75
C SER A 207 -31.40 32.32 -4.14
N PHE A 208 -32.73 32.22 -4.04
CA PHE A 208 -33.42 31.03 -3.52
C PHE A 208 -33.15 29.77 -4.37
N LEU A 209 -32.78 29.96 -5.65
CA LEU A 209 -32.36 28.86 -6.52
C LEU A 209 -31.04 28.19 -6.05
N SER A 210 -30.30 28.80 -5.11
CA SER A 210 -29.15 28.16 -4.50
C SER A 210 -29.54 26.87 -3.75
N GLN A 211 -30.73 26.84 -3.14
CA GLN A 211 -31.27 25.68 -2.42
C GLN A 211 -31.78 24.59 -3.36
N TYR A 212 -32.04 24.91 -4.62
CA TYR A 212 -32.54 23.95 -5.59
C TYR A 212 -31.53 22.80 -5.78
N ASN A 213 -32.03 21.56 -5.71
CA ASN A 213 -31.25 20.32 -5.77
C ASN A 213 -30.12 20.23 -4.71
N TRP A 214 -30.30 20.85 -3.55
CA TRP A 214 -29.36 20.76 -2.43
C TRP A 214 -28.93 19.32 -2.07
N PRO A 215 -29.81 18.30 -2.04
CA PRO A 215 -29.39 16.93 -1.74
C PRO A 215 -28.29 16.41 -2.67
N ALA A 216 -28.31 16.80 -3.96
CA ALA A 216 -27.26 16.44 -4.92
C ALA A 216 -26.04 17.35 -4.82
N LYS A 217 -26.23 18.68 -4.70
CA LYS A 217 -25.14 19.65 -4.49
C LYS A 217 -24.32 19.34 -3.24
N SER A 218 -24.95 18.82 -2.20
CA SER A 218 -24.30 18.52 -0.92
C SER A 218 -23.38 17.28 -0.95
N ARG A 219 -23.45 16.47 -2.02
CA ARG A 219 -22.63 15.25 -2.18
C ARG A 219 -21.43 15.43 -3.12
N ILE A 220 -21.17 16.64 -3.62
CA ILE A 220 -20.09 16.89 -4.60
C ILE A 220 -18.71 16.45 -4.09
N LEU A 221 -18.40 16.67 -2.81
CA LEU A 221 -17.11 16.27 -2.25
C LEU A 221 -17.05 14.75 -2.02
N GLN A 222 -18.17 14.10 -1.75
CA GLN A 222 -18.24 12.63 -1.71
C GLN A 222 -18.03 12.02 -3.10
N GLN A 223 -18.57 12.66 -4.15
CA GLN A 223 -18.32 12.26 -5.53
C GLN A 223 -16.86 12.52 -5.96
N LEU A 224 -16.23 13.54 -5.40
CA LEU A 224 -14.80 13.77 -5.59
C LEU A 224 -13.98 12.68 -4.89
N ASP A 225 -14.36 12.28 -3.67
CA ASP A 225 -13.65 11.26 -2.88
C ASP A 225 -13.64 9.88 -3.56
N THR A 226 -14.63 9.56 -4.41
CA THR A 226 -14.63 8.31 -5.16
C THR A 226 -13.59 8.26 -6.29
N ILE A 227 -13.11 9.41 -6.76
CA ILE A 227 -12.14 9.51 -7.86
C ILE A 227 -10.75 9.94 -7.40
N VAL A 228 -10.64 10.50 -6.20
CA VAL A 228 -9.36 10.96 -5.62
C VAL A 228 -8.51 9.74 -5.19
N PRO A 229 -7.22 9.69 -5.58
CA PRO A 229 -6.29 8.68 -5.09
C PRO A 229 -6.12 8.77 -3.57
N LYS A 230 -6.24 7.64 -2.87
CA LYS A 230 -6.03 7.54 -1.43
C LYS A 230 -4.55 7.28 -1.12
N VAL A 231 -4.03 8.00 -0.12
CA VAL A 231 -2.68 7.85 0.39
C VAL A 231 -2.78 7.21 1.78
N GLU A 232 -2.06 6.12 1.99
CA GLU A 232 -1.94 5.50 3.31
C GLU A 232 -0.90 6.30 4.11
N PHE A 233 -1.39 7.12 5.05
CA PHE A 233 -0.54 7.75 6.06
C PHE A 233 -0.29 6.71 7.15
N GLY A 234 0.66 5.81 6.89
CA GLY A 234 1.22 4.99 7.96
C GLY A 234 2.05 5.87 8.88
N GLU A 235 1.90 5.69 10.19
CA GLU A 235 2.99 6.03 11.10
C GLU A 235 4.22 5.27 10.58
N ASN A 236 5.22 6.01 10.13
CA ASN A 236 6.58 5.59 10.34
C ASN A 236 6.76 5.55 11.86
N ASP A 237 6.30 4.47 12.48
CA ASP A 237 6.90 3.98 13.70
C ASP A 237 8.30 3.49 13.30
N GLU A 238 9.18 4.45 13.02
CA GLU A 238 10.61 4.33 13.25
C GLU A 238 10.84 4.33 14.77
N SER A 239 10.15 3.43 15.48
CA SER A 239 10.78 2.79 16.61
C SER A 239 11.73 1.78 16.01
N ALA A 240 12.96 2.23 15.82
CA ALA A 240 14.13 1.41 15.59
C ALA A 240 14.27 0.42 16.76
N THR A 241 13.49 -0.64 16.71
CA THR A 241 13.83 -1.93 17.26
C THR A 241 14.17 -2.77 16.04
N ASP A 242 15.40 -2.56 15.59
CA ASP A 242 16.07 -3.38 14.59
C ASP A 242 16.18 -4.79 15.15
N ILE A 243 15.18 -5.60 14.81
CA ILE A 243 15.28 -7.06 14.84
C ILE A 243 15.16 -7.50 13.38
N GLY A 244 16.28 -7.38 12.68
CA GLY A 244 16.72 -8.27 11.61
C GLY A 244 15.72 -8.55 10.50
N THR A 245 15.72 -7.71 9.45
CA THR A 245 15.34 -8.16 8.11
C THR A 245 16.34 -7.66 7.06
N ASP A 246 17.55 -8.22 7.14
CA ASP A 246 18.43 -8.32 5.98
C ASP A 246 17.71 -9.06 4.85
N SER A 247 17.59 -8.42 3.68
CA SER A 247 17.68 -9.05 2.33
C SER A 247 16.91 -8.32 1.21
N LYS A 248 16.23 -7.19 1.45
CA LYS A 248 15.46 -6.57 0.35
C LYS A 248 16.33 -5.89 -0.72
N PHE A 249 17.51 -5.42 -0.35
CA PHE A 249 18.43 -4.71 -1.25
C PHE A 249 19.87 -5.26 -1.17
N ASP A 250 20.05 -6.57 -0.97
CA ASP A 250 21.38 -7.22 -0.91
C ASP A 250 22.37 -6.53 0.06
N GLY A 251 21.86 -6.03 1.19
CA GLY A 251 22.62 -5.34 2.23
C GLY A 251 22.79 -3.83 2.05
N PHE A 252 22.36 -3.23 0.92
CA PHE A 252 22.47 -1.79 0.71
C PHE A 252 21.47 -0.98 1.55
N ALA A 253 21.95 0.12 2.15
CA ALA A 253 21.14 1.01 2.98
C ALA A 253 20.05 1.75 2.20
N THR A 254 20.30 2.06 0.92
CA THR A 254 19.30 2.70 0.06
C THR A 254 19.07 1.93 -1.24
N LYS A 255 17.85 2.04 -1.76
CA LYS A 255 17.49 1.50 -3.08
C LYS A 255 18.34 2.11 -4.21
N GLN A 256 18.73 3.37 -4.06
CA GLN A 256 19.52 4.07 -5.07
C GLN A 256 20.95 3.51 -5.12
N ASP A 257 21.57 3.25 -3.97
CA ASP A 257 22.90 2.64 -3.90
C ASP A 257 22.93 1.24 -4.53
N TYR A 258 21.89 0.44 -4.31
CA TYR A 258 21.75 -0.88 -4.93
C TYR A 258 21.66 -0.78 -6.47
N ILE A 259 20.90 0.20 -6.99
CA ILE A 259 20.77 0.45 -8.43
C ILE A 259 22.10 0.93 -9.02
N ASP A 260 22.78 1.85 -8.36
CA ASP A 260 24.04 2.42 -8.83
C ASP A 260 25.17 1.38 -8.82
N PHE A 261 25.21 0.51 -7.80
CA PHE A 261 26.08 -0.67 -7.78
C PHE A 261 25.77 -1.63 -8.92
N ALA A 262 24.49 -1.94 -9.17
CA ALA A 262 24.07 -2.81 -10.28
C ALA A 262 24.44 -2.23 -11.66
N ILE A 263 24.32 -0.92 -11.84
CA ILE A 263 24.75 -0.23 -13.07
C ILE A 263 26.25 -0.39 -13.27
N ASN A 264 27.05 -0.19 -12.23
CA ASN A 264 28.51 -0.37 -12.29
C ASN A 264 28.89 -1.81 -12.63
N MET A 265 28.26 -2.82 -12.01
CA MET A 265 28.46 -4.23 -12.37
C MET A 265 28.12 -4.51 -13.85
N GLY A 266 27.04 -3.92 -14.38
CA GLY A 266 26.68 -4.05 -15.80
C GLY A 266 27.63 -3.32 -16.75
N MET A 267 28.26 -2.23 -16.31
CA MET A 267 29.33 -1.54 -17.05
C MET A 267 30.64 -2.34 -17.04
N GLU A 268 30.91 -3.06 -15.96
CA GLU A 268 32.04 -4.00 -15.81
C GLU A 268 31.82 -5.33 -16.58
N GLY A 269 30.66 -5.51 -17.21
CA GLY A 269 30.32 -6.67 -18.05
C GLY A 269 29.54 -7.77 -17.34
N ASN A 270 29.23 -7.62 -16.05
CA ASN A 270 28.44 -8.57 -15.26
C ASN A 270 26.93 -8.29 -15.42
N MET A 271 26.39 -8.64 -16.60
CA MET A 271 24.95 -8.51 -16.88
C MET A 271 24.10 -9.54 -16.12
N ASP A 272 24.69 -10.64 -15.69
CA ASP A 272 24.00 -11.71 -14.96
C ASP A 272 23.54 -11.23 -13.59
N TYR A 273 24.36 -10.41 -12.91
CA TYR A 273 23.98 -9.74 -11.66
C TYR A 273 22.71 -8.89 -11.82
N ILE A 274 22.60 -8.11 -12.91
CA ILE A 274 21.38 -7.30 -13.17
C ILE A 274 20.19 -8.21 -13.45
N ASN A 275 20.40 -9.33 -14.16
CA ASN A 275 19.33 -10.27 -14.50
C ASN A 275 18.84 -11.05 -13.28
N SER A 276 19.69 -11.29 -12.28
CA SER A 276 19.33 -11.97 -11.04
C SER A 276 18.58 -11.09 -10.02
N ILE A 277 18.50 -9.77 -10.23
CA ILE A 277 17.67 -8.87 -9.39
C ILE A 277 16.22 -9.32 -9.49
N SER A 278 15.61 -9.72 -8.37
CA SER A 278 14.23 -10.24 -8.31
C SER A 278 13.19 -9.17 -8.70
N GLU A 279 13.34 -7.95 -8.19
CA GLU A 279 12.43 -6.84 -8.46
C GLU A 279 12.53 -6.31 -9.89
N LYS A 280 11.48 -6.56 -10.69
CA LYS A 280 11.38 -6.11 -12.10
C LYS A 280 11.57 -4.58 -12.27
N PRO A 281 11.03 -3.70 -11.40
CA PRO A 281 11.26 -2.26 -11.51
C PRO A 281 12.73 -1.87 -11.35
N ILE A 282 13.42 -2.44 -10.34
CA ILE A 282 14.83 -2.18 -10.05
C ILE A 282 15.72 -2.69 -11.19
N ARG A 283 15.46 -3.92 -11.66
CA ARG A 283 16.13 -4.50 -12.83
C ARG A 283 15.98 -3.63 -14.07
N GLY A 284 14.77 -3.08 -14.31
CA GLY A 284 14.50 -2.18 -15.42
C GLY A 284 15.31 -0.87 -15.32
N MET A 285 15.35 -0.27 -14.12
CA MET A 285 16.13 0.94 -13.85
C MET A 285 17.62 0.71 -14.04
N ALA A 286 18.18 -0.40 -13.53
CA ALA A 286 19.59 -0.74 -13.70
C ALA A 286 19.96 -0.94 -15.17
N LYS A 287 19.15 -1.68 -15.96
CA LYS A 287 19.39 -1.84 -17.41
C LYS A 287 19.36 -0.51 -18.16
N ALA A 288 18.37 0.34 -17.86
CA ALA A 288 18.27 1.67 -18.46
C ALA A 288 19.47 2.55 -18.07
N GLY A 289 19.93 2.45 -16.81
CA GLY A 289 21.12 3.12 -16.31
C GLY A 289 22.39 2.69 -17.04
N VAL A 290 22.59 1.39 -17.27
CA VAL A 290 23.73 0.87 -18.07
C VAL A 290 23.70 1.42 -19.50
N VAL A 291 22.53 1.41 -20.16
CA VAL A 291 22.40 1.96 -21.52
C VAL A 291 22.71 3.46 -21.54
N LYS A 292 22.22 4.21 -20.54
CA LYS A 292 22.49 5.64 -20.38
C LYS A 292 23.98 5.90 -20.16
N ALA A 293 24.62 5.17 -19.24
CA ALA A 293 26.05 5.29 -18.94
C ALA A 293 26.93 4.92 -20.15
N LYS A 294 26.59 3.87 -20.91
CA LYS A 294 27.25 3.54 -22.18
C LYS A 294 27.14 4.65 -23.23
N ARG A 295 26.00 5.34 -23.26
CA ARG A 295 25.75 6.45 -24.20
C ARG A 295 26.45 7.75 -23.80
N THR A 296 26.51 8.05 -22.50
CA THR A 296 27.05 9.33 -22.00
C THR A 296 28.49 9.25 -21.52
N GLY A 297 29.05 8.05 -21.33
CA GLY A 297 30.39 7.85 -20.77
C GLY A 297 30.50 8.19 -19.28
N VAL A 298 29.40 8.57 -18.63
CA VAL A 298 29.35 8.95 -17.21
C VAL A 298 28.74 7.81 -16.42
N THR A 299 29.52 7.20 -15.53
CA THR A 299 29.07 6.16 -14.60
C THR A 299 28.61 6.76 -13.28
N PRO A 300 27.56 6.21 -12.65
CA PRO A 300 27.15 6.61 -11.30
C PRO A 300 28.26 6.32 -10.28
N PRO A 301 28.22 6.93 -9.08
CA PRO A 301 29.13 6.57 -7.99
C PRO A 301 29.06 5.05 -7.74
N LYS A 302 30.16 4.44 -7.28
CA LYS A 302 30.23 3.02 -6.93
C LYS A 302 30.16 2.88 -5.41
N PRO A 303 28.98 2.61 -4.83
CA PRO A 303 28.87 2.31 -3.41
C PRO A 303 29.67 1.06 -3.06
N GLU A 304 30.26 1.01 -1.88
CA GLU A 304 30.89 -0.19 -1.36
C GLU A 304 29.81 -1.18 -0.93
N LYS A 305 29.90 -2.43 -1.40
CA LYS A 305 29.00 -3.49 -0.93
C LYS A 305 29.33 -3.76 0.55
N PRO A 306 28.38 -3.63 1.49
CA PRO A 306 28.64 -3.98 2.88
C PRO A 306 29.05 -5.46 2.96
N ALA A 307 30.10 -5.74 3.73
CA ALA A 307 30.59 -7.09 3.99
C ALA A 307 29.60 -7.84 4.90
N GLY A 308 28.46 -8.21 4.34
CA GLY A 308 27.32 -8.76 5.06
C GLY A 308 26.38 -9.44 4.07
N GLY A 309 26.84 -10.55 3.51
CA GLY A 309 26.07 -11.37 2.60
C GLY A 309 26.83 -12.65 2.38
N SER A 310 26.59 -13.62 3.26
CA SER A 310 27.01 -15.00 3.08
C SER A 310 26.68 -15.44 1.66
N ALA A 311 27.63 -16.15 1.04
CA ALA A 311 27.39 -16.92 -0.17
C ALA A 311 26.06 -17.70 -0.03
N PRO A 312 25.29 -17.87 -1.12
CA PRO A 312 24.03 -18.61 -1.05
C PRO A 312 24.31 -19.97 -0.41
N PRO A 313 23.51 -20.41 0.58
CA PRO A 313 23.69 -21.74 1.12
C PRO A 313 23.49 -22.71 -0.04
N ALA A 314 24.59 -23.32 -0.47
CA ALA A 314 24.53 -24.62 -1.09
C ALA A 314 23.80 -25.56 -0.12
N SER A 315 22.93 -26.40 -0.67
CA SER A 315 22.13 -27.43 0.00
C SER A 315 21.07 -26.94 1.00
N GLY A 316 19.84 -26.75 0.50
CA GLY A 316 18.63 -26.73 1.31
C GLY A 316 17.63 -27.74 0.77
N GLY A 317 17.72 -29.00 1.21
CA GLY A 317 16.68 -29.99 0.95
C GLY A 317 15.33 -29.61 1.62
N GLY A 318 14.23 -30.17 1.12
CA GLY A 318 12.87 -29.86 1.56
C GLY A 318 12.13 -28.85 0.67
N LEU A 319 11.07 -28.21 1.21
CA LEU A 319 10.19 -27.28 0.47
C LEU A 319 10.92 -26.09 -0.20
N ALA A 320 12.12 -25.75 0.28
CA ALA A 320 12.95 -24.69 -0.29
C ALA A 320 13.60 -25.07 -1.64
N ALA A 321 13.62 -26.35 -2.00
CA ALA A 321 14.14 -26.84 -3.29
C ALA A 321 13.10 -26.80 -4.42
N LEU A 322 11.81 -26.59 -4.11
CA LEU A 322 10.75 -26.53 -5.11
C LEU A 322 10.85 -25.24 -5.95
N SER A 323 10.62 -25.36 -7.25
CA SER A 323 10.44 -24.20 -8.13
C SER A 323 9.22 -23.37 -7.70
N GLN A 324 9.14 -22.13 -8.20
CA GLN A 324 8.03 -21.23 -7.84
C GLN A 324 6.68 -21.81 -8.27
N GLU A 325 6.63 -22.52 -9.41
CA GLU A 325 5.45 -23.21 -9.91
C GLU A 325 5.06 -24.43 -9.05
N GLU A 326 6.04 -25.24 -8.64
CA GLU A 326 5.82 -26.40 -7.75
C GLU A 326 5.37 -25.97 -6.35
N MET A 327 5.91 -24.87 -5.83
CA MET A 327 5.47 -24.28 -4.56
C MET A 327 4.00 -23.82 -4.63
N VAL A 328 3.58 -23.24 -5.76
CA VAL A 328 2.15 -22.91 -5.96
C VAL A 328 1.31 -24.19 -5.97
N ALA A 329 1.73 -25.23 -6.68
CA ALA A 329 1.01 -26.51 -6.72
C ALA A 329 0.90 -27.17 -5.33
N TYR A 330 1.97 -27.13 -4.52
CA TYR A 330 1.98 -27.61 -3.15
C TYR A 330 0.97 -26.87 -2.25
N LEU A 331 0.99 -25.53 -2.28
CA LEU A 331 0.07 -24.70 -1.49
C LEU A 331 -1.39 -24.86 -1.93
N VAL A 332 -1.63 -25.03 -3.24
CA VAL A 332 -2.98 -25.30 -3.78
C VAL A 332 -3.52 -26.63 -3.25
N ASN A 333 -2.70 -27.68 -3.26
CA ASN A 333 -3.07 -29.00 -2.75
C ASN A 333 -3.38 -28.95 -1.24
N LYS A 334 -2.51 -28.33 -0.41
CA LYS A 334 -2.76 -28.14 1.03
C LYS A 334 -4.04 -27.37 1.33
N GLY A 335 -4.30 -26.28 0.60
CA GLY A 335 -5.52 -25.50 0.76
C GLY A 335 -6.80 -26.20 0.29
N LEU A 336 -6.71 -27.11 -0.69
CA LEU A 336 -7.82 -27.97 -1.11
C LEU A 336 -8.09 -29.10 -0.10
N ASP A 337 -7.05 -29.61 0.56
CA ASP A 337 -7.14 -30.62 1.61
C ASP A 337 -7.59 -30.05 2.97
N GLY A 338 -7.88 -28.74 3.04
CA GLY A 338 -8.48 -28.07 4.20
C GLY A 338 -7.50 -27.26 5.05
N ASP A 339 -6.21 -27.30 4.75
CA ASP A 339 -5.17 -26.55 5.45
C ASP A 339 -4.98 -25.16 4.80
N MET A 340 -5.89 -24.24 5.10
CA MET A 340 -5.82 -22.86 4.61
C MET A 340 -4.82 -22.00 5.40
N ASP A 341 -4.40 -22.44 6.57
CA ASP A 341 -3.47 -21.71 7.43
C ASP A 341 -2.06 -21.72 6.85
N THR A 342 -1.62 -22.84 6.28
CA THR A 342 -0.35 -22.91 5.52
C THR A 342 -0.34 -21.98 4.31
N VAL A 343 -1.45 -21.85 3.59
CA VAL A 343 -1.59 -20.92 2.46
C VAL A 343 -1.57 -19.46 2.93
N ASN A 344 -2.26 -19.16 4.02
CA ASN A 344 -2.34 -17.80 4.57
C ASN A 344 -1.00 -17.32 5.17
N GLY A 345 -0.30 -18.22 5.86
CA GLY A 345 0.98 -17.99 6.52
C GLY A 345 2.20 -17.95 5.59
N TYR A 346 2.04 -18.26 4.30
CA TYR A 346 3.14 -18.16 3.34
C TYR A 346 3.57 -16.70 3.10
N GLN A 347 4.88 -16.46 3.18
CA GLN A 347 5.48 -15.11 3.22
C GLN A 347 5.39 -14.36 1.88
N ASP A 348 5.58 -15.04 0.75
CA ASP A 348 5.49 -14.39 -0.56
C ASP A 348 4.03 -14.16 -0.97
N LYS A 349 3.64 -12.88 -0.96
CA LYS A 349 2.30 -12.40 -1.32
C LYS A 349 1.89 -12.80 -2.73
N ILE A 350 2.83 -12.89 -3.67
CA ILE A 350 2.55 -13.20 -5.09
C ILE A 350 2.18 -14.67 -5.25
N THR A 351 3.01 -15.58 -4.74
CA THR A 351 2.79 -17.03 -4.76
C THR A 351 1.53 -17.41 -3.98
N ARG A 352 1.28 -16.77 -2.82
CA ARG A 352 0.03 -16.91 -2.06
C ARG A 352 -1.21 -16.47 -2.84
N GLY A 353 -1.12 -15.33 -3.54
CA GLY A 353 -2.20 -14.82 -4.38
C GLY A 353 -2.54 -15.76 -5.53
N LYS A 354 -1.51 -16.30 -6.21
CA LYS A 354 -1.66 -17.32 -7.26
C LYS A 354 -2.32 -18.60 -6.73
N ALA A 355 -1.86 -19.11 -5.58
CA ALA A 355 -2.43 -20.31 -4.96
C ALA A 355 -3.91 -20.13 -4.60
N LYS A 356 -4.28 -19.02 -3.94
CA LYS A 356 -5.69 -18.72 -3.61
C LYS A 356 -6.58 -18.61 -4.85
N ALA A 357 -6.10 -17.94 -5.89
CA ALA A 357 -6.85 -17.80 -7.14
C ALA A 357 -7.08 -19.18 -7.80
N MET A 358 -6.07 -20.06 -7.78
CA MET A 358 -6.16 -21.40 -8.33
C MET A 358 -7.10 -22.30 -7.52
N ILE A 359 -7.06 -22.24 -6.19
CA ILE A 359 -8.01 -22.93 -5.29
C ILE A 359 -9.46 -22.52 -5.63
N VAL A 360 -9.73 -21.22 -5.82
CA VAL A 360 -11.06 -20.72 -6.18
C VAL A 360 -11.50 -21.23 -7.56
N LYS A 361 -10.60 -21.27 -8.54
CA LYS A 361 -10.90 -21.80 -9.90
C LYS A 361 -11.22 -23.30 -9.88
N ILE A 362 -10.52 -24.07 -9.05
CA ILE A 362 -10.77 -25.50 -8.86
C ILE A 362 -12.10 -25.74 -8.15
N LYS A 363 -12.39 -24.99 -7.07
CA LYS A 363 -13.71 -25.03 -6.40
C LYS A 363 -14.87 -24.62 -7.30
N ARG A 364 -14.63 -23.78 -8.30
CA ARG A 364 -15.60 -23.38 -9.34
C ARG A 364 -15.71 -24.37 -10.51
N GLY A 365 -14.92 -25.45 -10.52
CA GLY A 365 -14.92 -26.45 -11.59
C GLY A 365 -14.32 -25.98 -12.92
N THR A 366 -13.57 -24.87 -12.92
CA THR A 366 -12.99 -24.29 -14.15
C THR A 366 -11.61 -24.82 -14.49
N VAL A 367 -10.91 -25.43 -13.52
CA VAL A 367 -9.55 -25.97 -13.66
C VAL A 367 -9.45 -27.22 -12.79
N GLU A 368 -8.74 -28.25 -13.26
CA GLU A 368 -8.51 -29.48 -12.50
C GLU A 368 -7.42 -29.32 -11.43
N ARG A 369 -7.43 -30.21 -10.43
CA ARG A 369 -6.47 -30.20 -9.31
C ARG A 369 -5.05 -30.48 -9.84
N PRO A 370 -4.06 -29.63 -9.54
CA PRO A 370 -2.68 -29.85 -9.98
C PRO A 370 -2.05 -31.07 -9.29
N PRO A 371 -1.13 -31.80 -9.95
CA PRO A 371 -0.41 -32.90 -9.34
C PRO A 371 0.41 -32.43 -8.14
N MET A 372 0.56 -33.29 -7.13
CA MET A 372 1.39 -33.01 -5.96
C MET A 372 2.88 -33.05 -6.37
N PRO A 373 3.66 -32.00 -6.07
CA PRO A 373 5.09 -31.99 -6.42
C PRO A 373 5.88 -32.96 -5.53
N GLU A 374 6.92 -33.57 -6.09
CA GLU A 374 7.85 -34.42 -5.36
C GLU A 374 8.76 -33.54 -4.50
N ILE A 375 8.73 -33.74 -3.18
CA ILE A 375 9.60 -33.02 -2.25
C ILE A 375 10.90 -33.85 -2.18
N PRO A 376 12.06 -33.30 -2.57
CA PRO A 376 13.32 -34.00 -2.40
C PRO A 376 13.61 -34.17 -0.90
N ASP A 377 13.66 -35.42 -0.44
CA ASP A 377 13.92 -35.77 0.95
C ASP A 377 15.33 -35.32 1.36
N ALA A 378 15.43 -34.68 2.52
CA ALA A 378 16.69 -34.43 3.20
C ALA A 378 17.17 -35.74 3.86
N THR A 379 17.61 -36.71 3.07
CA THR A 379 18.41 -37.82 3.55
C THR A 379 19.82 -37.68 3.01
N SER A 380 20.78 -37.86 3.93
CA SER A 380 22.23 -37.98 3.84
C SER A 380 22.85 -38.11 2.45
N PRO A 381 24.05 -37.53 2.22
CA PRO A 381 24.79 -37.71 0.97
C PRO A 381 24.92 -39.21 0.65
N PRO A 382 24.84 -39.61 -0.64
CA PRO A 382 25.16 -40.98 -1.00
C PRO A 382 26.60 -41.28 -0.55
N PRO A 383 26.89 -42.51 -0.12
CA PRO A 383 28.21 -42.88 0.39
C PRO A 383 29.21 -42.80 -0.77
N ASN A 384 29.93 -41.69 -0.88
CA ASN A 384 31.16 -41.63 -1.66
C ASN A 384 32.29 -42.21 -0.81
N GLU A 385 32.27 -43.53 -0.63
CA GLU A 385 33.47 -44.28 -0.29
C GLU A 385 33.57 -45.47 -1.24
N GLY A 386 34.48 -45.36 -2.23
CA GLY A 386 35.06 -46.54 -2.87
C GLY A 386 34.96 -46.69 -4.39
N GLU A 387 34.50 -45.71 -5.18
CA GLU A 387 34.64 -45.83 -6.64
C GLU A 387 36.12 -45.67 -7.03
N THR A 388 36.67 -46.71 -7.67
CA THR A 388 37.99 -46.61 -8.32
C THR A 388 37.93 -45.61 -9.48
N GLU A 389 39.04 -44.91 -9.79
CA GLU A 389 39.06 -43.88 -10.86
C GLU A 389 38.56 -44.43 -12.21
N GLU A 390 38.70 -45.74 -12.45
CA GLU A 390 38.24 -46.43 -13.65
C GLU A 390 36.71 -46.54 -13.71
N GLN A 391 36.06 -46.91 -12.60
CA GLN A 391 34.60 -47.02 -12.50
C GLN A 391 33.92 -45.66 -12.63
N LEU A 392 34.50 -44.62 -12.00
CA LEU A 392 34.03 -43.25 -12.14
C LEU A 392 34.15 -42.75 -13.58
N MET A 393 35.19 -43.17 -14.30
CA MET A 393 35.38 -42.81 -15.71
C MET A 393 34.33 -43.46 -16.61
N GLU A 394 34.04 -44.76 -16.44
CA GLU A 394 33.03 -45.47 -17.23
C GLU A 394 31.63 -44.89 -17.03
N ARG A 395 31.25 -44.63 -15.77
CA ARG A 395 29.96 -44.01 -15.43
C ARG A 395 29.80 -42.66 -16.13
N LEU A 396 30.80 -41.77 -15.99
CA LEU A 396 30.73 -40.43 -16.57
C LEU A 396 30.80 -40.43 -18.11
N ILE A 397 31.46 -41.41 -18.74
CA ILE A 397 31.44 -41.57 -20.19
C ILE A 397 30.03 -41.96 -20.67
N SER A 398 29.33 -42.87 -19.98
CA SER A 398 27.97 -43.28 -20.34
C SER A 398 26.97 -42.13 -20.23
N VAL A 399 26.98 -41.41 -19.11
CA VAL A 399 26.14 -40.21 -18.86
C VAL A 399 26.42 -39.11 -19.89
N GLY A 400 27.69 -38.93 -20.27
CA GLY A 400 28.07 -37.96 -21.31
C GLY A 400 27.71 -38.38 -22.75
N LEU A 401 27.58 -39.68 -23.02
CA LEU A 401 27.03 -40.17 -24.29
C LEU A 401 25.53 -39.86 -24.41
N GLU A 402 24.79 -40.01 -23.32
CA GLU A 402 23.36 -39.65 -23.20
C GLU A 402 23.10 -38.14 -23.26
N GLY A 403 24.15 -37.32 -23.08
CA GLY A 403 24.13 -35.88 -23.34
C GLY A 403 24.16 -34.99 -22.09
N ASN A 404 24.23 -35.58 -20.90
CA ASN A 404 24.38 -34.83 -19.65
C ASN A 404 25.88 -34.54 -19.39
N MET A 405 26.24 -33.26 -19.31
CA MET A 405 27.62 -32.78 -19.16
C MET A 405 27.90 -32.15 -17.78
N ASP A 406 26.91 -32.08 -16.91
CA ASP A 406 26.97 -31.27 -15.69
C ASP A 406 27.94 -31.86 -14.67
N GLU A 407 27.86 -33.17 -14.41
CA GLU A 407 28.80 -33.88 -13.53
C GLU A 407 30.25 -33.84 -14.07
N ILE A 408 30.42 -33.93 -15.39
CA ILE A 408 31.76 -33.90 -16.03
C ILE A 408 32.38 -32.50 -15.93
N ASN A 409 31.58 -31.45 -16.03
CA ASN A 409 32.05 -30.07 -15.93
C ASN A 409 32.37 -29.68 -14.49
N ALA A 410 31.66 -30.25 -13.51
CA ALA A 410 31.88 -30.06 -12.09
C ALA A 410 33.15 -30.74 -11.54
N LEU A 411 33.77 -31.67 -12.29
CA LEU A 411 35.04 -32.30 -11.89
C LEU A 411 36.18 -31.26 -11.75
N GLU A 412 36.77 -31.19 -10.57
CA GLU A 412 37.92 -30.32 -10.27
C GLU A 412 39.21 -30.78 -10.97
N ASN A 413 39.40 -32.11 -11.14
CA ASN A 413 40.59 -32.65 -11.80
C ASN A 413 40.52 -32.46 -13.33
N ARG A 414 41.24 -31.44 -13.80
CA ARG A 414 41.31 -31.07 -15.23
C ARG A 414 41.78 -32.20 -16.15
N VAL A 415 42.66 -33.09 -15.66
CA VAL A 415 43.21 -34.20 -16.45
C VAL A 415 42.18 -35.31 -16.62
N LEU A 416 41.49 -35.71 -15.55
CA LEU A 416 40.39 -36.69 -15.59
C LEU A 416 39.23 -36.17 -16.47
N ARG A 417 38.85 -34.90 -16.31
CA ARG A 417 37.83 -34.25 -17.15
C ARG A 417 38.20 -34.27 -18.63
N GLY A 418 39.48 -34.03 -18.96
CA GLY A 418 39.98 -34.10 -20.33
C GLY A 418 39.90 -35.50 -20.92
N LYS A 419 40.28 -36.53 -20.15
CA LYS A 419 40.20 -37.94 -20.55
C LYS A 419 38.76 -38.38 -20.84
N ILE A 420 37.81 -38.05 -19.95
CA ILE A 420 36.38 -38.39 -20.11
C ILE A 420 35.79 -37.71 -21.35
N LYS A 421 36.04 -36.40 -21.54
CA LYS A 421 35.57 -35.68 -22.73
C LYS A 421 36.15 -36.25 -24.03
N ALA A 422 37.42 -36.61 -24.03
CA ALA A 422 38.06 -37.23 -25.20
C ALA A 422 37.47 -38.62 -25.49
N ALA A 423 37.21 -39.43 -24.47
CA ALA A 423 36.57 -40.74 -24.60
C ALA A 423 35.15 -40.64 -25.16
N ILE A 424 34.34 -39.69 -24.68
CA ILE A 424 32.99 -39.43 -25.21
C ILE A 424 33.06 -39.03 -26.69
N VAL A 425 33.97 -38.12 -27.05
CA VAL A 425 34.15 -37.72 -28.46
C VAL A 425 34.59 -38.90 -29.33
N LYS A 426 35.48 -39.76 -28.82
CA LYS A 426 35.94 -40.96 -29.53
C LYS A 426 34.81 -41.97 -29.72
N ALA A 427 33.99 -42.22 -28.69
CA ALA A 427 32.83 -43.11 -28.77
C ALA A 427 31.74 -42.55 -29.71
N LYS A 428 31.43 -41.25 -29.65
CA LYS A 428 30.51 -40.59 -30.60
C LYS A 428 31.01 -40.62 -32.05
N ARG A 429 32.33 -40.62 -32.26
CA ARG A 429 32.93 -40.77 -33.60
C ARG A 429 32.91 -42.22 -34.10
N ALA A 430 32.92 -43.22 -33.21
CA ALA A 430 32.86 -44.63 -33.59
C ALA A 430 31.42 -45.11 -33.88
N GLN A 431 30.40 -44.40 -33.40
CA GLN A 431 28.99 -44.63 -33.74
C GLN A 431 28.55 -43.95 -35.05
N LYS A 432 29.50 -43.33 -35.76
CA LYS A 432 29.30 -42.61 -37.02
C LYS A 432 30.10 -43.29 -38.11
#